data_AF-A0A0S7WIK4-F1
#
_entry.id   AF-A0A0S7WIK4-F1
#
_cell.length_a   1.000
_cell.length_b   1.000
_cell.length_c   1.000
_cell.angle_alpha   90.00
_cell.angle_beta   90.00
_cell.angle_gamma   90.00
#
_symmetry.space_group_name_H-M   'P 1'
#
loop_
_entity.id
_entity.type
_entity.pdbx_description
1 polymer ?
#
loop_
_entity_poly.entity_id
_entity_poly.type
_entity_poly.pdbx_seq_one_letter_code
_entity_poly.pdbx_strand_id
1 'polypeptide(L)' 'MTASKRERRAEKDRELVEKAKAGELRAFEELVNRYERKVYNIAYRITKNREEAEEVLQETFLSVYKSLK' A
#
# COMPACT_ATOMS: atom_id res chain seq x y z
N MET A 1 -11.89 17.58 15.26
CA MET A 1 -12.54 17.00 14.05
C MET A 1 -11.65 16.07 13.22
N THR A 2 -10.55 15.51 13.75
CA THR A 2 -9.58 14.70 12.98
C THR A 2 -9.89 13.20 12.92
N ALA A 3 -10.68 12.66 13.86
CA ALA A 3 -11.06 11.24 13.91
C ALA A 3 -11.86 10.79 12.68
N SER A 4 -12.89 11.56 12.29
CA SER A 4 -13.79 11.21 11.17
C SER A 4 -13.11 11.09 9.80
N LYS A 5 -11.99 11.80 9.57
CA LYS A 5 -11.26 11.72 8.29
C LYS A 5 -10.36 10.47 8.23
N ARG A 6 -9.82 10.03 9.37
CA ARG A 6 -9.01 8.80 9.46
C ARG A 6 -9.89 7.56 9.36
N GLU A 7 -11.04 7.56 10.03
CA GLU A 7 -12.03 6.48 9.98
C GLU A 7 -12.55 6.27 8.55
N ARG A 8 -12.98 7.35 7.87
CA ARG A 8 -13.41 7.29 6.46
C ARG A 8 -12.32 6.75 5.53
N ARG A 9 -11.05 7.09 5.78
CA ARG A 9 -9.93 6.56 4.99
C ARG A 9 -9.76 5.06 5.24
N ALA A 10 -9.79 4.64 6.50
CA ALA A 10 -9.66 3.23 6.86
C ALA A 10 -10.81 2.38 6.28
N GLU A 11 -12.03 2.89 6.30
CA GLU A 11 -13.18 2.25 5.64
C GLU A 11 -12.96 2.12 4.14
N LYS A 12 -12.55 3.20 3.46
CA LYS A 12 -12.24 3.16 2.02
C LYS A 12 -11.10 2.20 1.69
N ASP A 13 -10.09 2.07 2.56
CA ASP A 13 -9.01 1.11 2.35
C ASP A 13 -9.51 -0.34 2.50
N ARG A 14 -10.42 -0.61 3.43
CA ARG A 14 -11.08 -1.93 3.55
C ARG A 14 -11.87 -2.27 2.29
N GLU A 15 -12.65 -1.33 1.76
CA GLU A 15 -13.39 -1.53 0.50
C GLU A 15 -12.45 -1.87 -0.67
N LEU A 16 -11.33 -1.16 -0.79
CA LEU A 16 -10.34 -1.42 -1.83
C LEU A 16 -9.69 -2.79 -1.68
N VAL A 17 -9.43 -3.23 -0.45
CA VAL A 17 -8.87 -4.57 -0.18
C VAL A 17 -9.83 -5.65 -0.64
N GLU A 18 -11.13 -5.55 -0.32
CA GLU A 18 -12.12 -6.54 -0.73
C GLU A 18 -12.28 -6.61 -2.25
N LYS A 19 -12.27 -5.46 -2.94
CA LYS A 19 -12.26 -5.41 -4.41
C LYS A 19 -11.00 -6.02 -5.01
N ALA A 20 -9.84 -5.73 -4.41
CA ALA A 20 -8.57 -6.29 -4.89
C ALA A 20 -8.53 -7.82 -4.72
N LYS A 21 -9.06 -8.37 -3.62
CA LYS A 21 -9.25 -9.83 -3.44
C LYS A 21 -10.19 -10.43 -4.50
N ALA A 22 -11.21 -9.69 -4.91
CA ALA A 22 -12.11 -10.09 -6.00
C ALA A 22 -11.46 -10.01 -7.41
N GLY A 23 -10.19 -9.61 -7.49
CA GLY A 23 -9.44 -9.52 -8.76
C GLY A 23 -9.51 -8.15 -9.43
N GLU A 24 -10.10 -7.13 -8.81
CA GLU A 24 -10.13 -5.78 -9.36
C GLU A 24 -8.74 -5.12 -9.26
N LEU A 25 -7.95 -5.20 -10.32
CA LEU A 25 -6.58 -4.66 -10.36
C LEU A 25 -6.52 -3.16 -10.02
N ARG A 26 -7.50 -2.37 -10.48
CA ARG A 26 -7.59 -0.92 -10.18
C ARG A 26 -7.72 -0.63 -8.70
N ALA A 27 -8.36 -1.51 -7.93
CA ALA A 27 -8.49 -1.36 -6.48
C ALA A 27 -7.13 -1.56 -5.79
N PHE A 28 -6.33 -2.50 -6.29
CA PHE A 28 -4.95 -2.71 -5.84
C PHE A 28 -4.05 -1.53 -6.21
N GLU A 29 -4.12 -1.02 -7.44
CA GLU A 29 -3.37 0.17 -7.88
C GLU A 29 -3.64 1.39 -6.98
N GLU A 30 -4.90 1.61 -6.62
CA GLU A 30 -5.27 2.69 -5.69
C GLU A 30 -4.68 2.49 -4.28
N LEU A 31 -4.59 1.24 -3.78
CA LEU A 31 -3.89 0.94 -2.53
C LEU A 31 -2.39 1.24 -2.66
N VAL A 32 -1.75 0.83 -3.75
CA VAL A 32 -0.34 1.11 -4.03
C VAL A 32 -0.09 2.61 -4.00
N ASN A 33 -0.83 3.39 -4.80
CA ASN A 33 -0.69 4.86 -4.88
C ASN A 33 -0.87 5.55 -3.51
N ARG A 34 -1.73 5.03 -2.64
CA ARG A 34 -1.95 5.59 -1.30
C ARG A 34 -0.81 5.32 -0.32
N TYR A 35 -0.09 4.22 -0.51
CA TYR A 35 0.88 3.70 0.47
C TYR A 35 2.32 3.77 -0.02
N GLU A 36 2.57 3.90 -1.32
CA GLU A 36 3.91 3.87 -1.93
C GLU A 36 4.91 4.78 -1.23
N ARG A 37 4.54 6.05 -1.03
CA ARG A 37 5.44 7.04 -0.45
C ARG A 37 5.74 6.73 1.01
N LYS A 38 4.78 6.19 1.75
CA LYS A 38 4.98 5.83 3.15
C LYS A 38 5.90 4.62 3.26
N VAL A 39 5.66 3.58 2.46
CA VAL A 39 6.48 2.37 2.44
C VAL A 39 7.90 2.70 1.99
N TYR A 40 8.06 3.45 0.89
CA TYR A 40 9.36 3.90 0.40
C TYR A 40 10.13 4.70 1.45
N ASN A 41 9.48 5.66 2.13
CA ASN A 41 10.13 6.45 3.16
C ASN A 41 10.59 5.60 4.36
N ILE A 42 9.86 4.53 4.69
CA ILE A 42 10.26 3.60 5.75
C ILE A 42 11.47 2.79 5.27
N ALA A 43 11.40 2.21 4.08
CA ALA A 43 12.48 1.44 3.48
C ALA A 43 13.77 2.27 3.38
N TYR A 44 13.68 3.47 2.79
CA TYR A 44 14.81 4.39 2.66
C TYR A 44 15.43 4.81 4.00
N ARG A 45 14.61 4.95 5.07
CA ARG A 45 15.15 5.27 6.39
C ARG A 45 15.99 4.14 6.98
N ILE A 46 15.72 2.90 6.59
CA ILE A 46 16.42 1.69 7.03
C ILE A 46 17.65 1.44 6.14
N THR A 47 17.47 1.41 4.82
CA THR A 47 18.52 1.07 3.85
C THR A 47 19.52 2.21 3.65
N LYS A 48 19.06 3.47 3.76
CA LYS A 48 19.81 4.68 3.34
C LYS A 48 20.29 4.64 1.89
N ASN A 49 19.73 3.74 1.09
CA ASN A 49 20.02 3.54 -0.31
C ASN A 49 18.70 3.60 -1.09
N ARG A 50 18.68 4.39 -2.16
CA ARG A 50 17.50 4.56 -3.00
C ARG A 50 17.13 3.26 -3.72
N GLU A 51 18.09 2.56 -4.31
CA GLU A 51 17.84 1.35 -5.11
C GLU A 51 17.29 0.23 -4.22
N GLU A 52 17.94 -0.02 -3.08
CA GLU A 52 17.46 -0.99 -2.08
C GLU A 52 16.07 -0.61 -1.52
N ALA A 53 15.80 0.69 -1.36
CA ALA A 53 14.47 1.13 -0.90
C ALA A 53 13.38 0.90 -1.96
N GLU A 54 13.71 1.08 -3.25
CA GLU A 54 12.82 0.78 -4.37
C GLU A 54 12.59 -0.74 -4.49
N GLU A 55 13.62 -1.56 -4.26
CA GLU A 55 13.49 -3.02 -4.23
C GLU A 55 12.56 -3.48 -3.09
N VAL A 56 12.79 -3.01 -1.86
CA VAL A 56 11.94 -3.33 -0.70
C VAL A 56 10.49 -2.87 -0.93
N LEU A 57 10.30 -1.70 -1.55
CA LEU A 57 8.97 -1.19 -1.92
C LEU A 57 8.25 -2.17 -2.86
N GLN A 58 8.94 -2.60 -3.93
CA GLN A 58 8.40 -3.53 -4.92
C GLN A 58 8.08 -4.89 -4.28
N GLU A 59 9.01 -5.46 -3.52
CA GLU A 59 8.81 -6.73 -2.81
C GLU A 59 7.63 -6.66 -1.84
N THR A 60 7.48 -5.54 -1.13
CA THR A 60 6.36 -5.33 -0.20
C THR A 60 5.02 -5.42 -0.93
N PHE A 61 4.85 -4.69 -2.03
CA PHE A 61 3.58 -4.72 -2.77
C PHE A 61 3.37 -6.04 -3.53
N LEU A 62 4.43 -6.68 -4.00
CA LEU A 62 4.34 -8.04 -4.56
C LEU A 62 3.87 -9.05 -3.52
N SER A 63 4.36 -8.96 -2.29
CA SER A 63 3.92 -9.79 -1.16
C SER A 63 2.45 -9.54 -0.84
N VAL A 64 2.02 -8.28 -0.77
CA VAL A 64 0.61 -7.92 -0.58
C VAL A 64 -0.25 -8.51 -1.71
N TYR A 65 0.14 -8.33 -2.97
CA TYR A 65 -0.61 -8.86 -4.11
C TYR A 65 -0.75 -10.39 -4.04
N LYS A 66 0.33 -11.11 -3.70
CA LYS A 66 0.30 -12.56 -3.50
C LYS A 66 -0.62 -12.98 -2.35
N SER A 67 -0.72 -12.18 -1.29
CA SER A 67 -1.60 -12.46 -0.13
C SER A 67 -3.10 -12.20 -0.39
N LEU A 68 -3.43 -11.51 -1.48
CA LEU A 68 -4.83 -11.23 -1.87
C LEU A 68 -5.43 -12.36 -2.72
N LYS A 69 -4.61 -13.28 -3.23
CA LYS A 69 -5.04 -14.48 -3.96
C LYS A 69 -5.32 -15.65 -3.02
#